data_AF-A0A1F2RWQ4-F1
#
_entry.id   AF-A0A1F2RWQ4-F1
#
_cell.length_a   1.000
_cell.length_b   1.000
_cell.length_c   1.000
_cell.angle_alpha   90.00
_cell.angle_beta   90.00
_cell.angle_gamma   90.00
#
_symmetry.space_group_name_H-M   'P 1'
#
loop_
_entity.id
_entity.type
_entity.pdbx_description
1 polymer ?
#
loop_
_entity_poly.entity_id
_entity_poly.type
_entity_poly.pdbx_seq_one_letter_code
_entity_poly.pdbx_strand_id
1 'polypeptide(L)'
;MSIPLQNARLCLDCDTVFDEPRCPSCSSESYFPLSRWVRPALAAEPVKVSRKAKKASMVLLGGGAAYALWKLLKKSDSKPPKKSSDE
;
A
#
# COMPACT_ATOMS: atom_id res chain seq x y z
N MET A 1 13.57 23.96 21.70
CA MET A 1 12.97 23.06 22.71
C MET A 1 11.73 22.42 22.10
N SER A 2 11.50 21.14 22.35
CA SER A 2 10.31 20.41 21.86
C SER A 2 9.40 20.08 23.04
N ILE A 3 8.10 20.33 22.90
CA ILE A 3 7.10 19.99 23.92
C ILE A 3 6.52 18.60 23.61
N PRO A 4 6.50 17.65 24.56
CA PRO A 4 5.81 16.39 24.37
C PRO A 4 4.33 16.60 24.07
N LEU A 5 3.79 15.94 23.03
CA LEU A 5 2.41 16.15 22.58
C LEU A 5 1.35 15.91 23.67
N GLN A 6 1.64 15.03 24.64
CA GLN A 6 0.75 14.77 25.78
C GLN A 6 0.63 15.95 26.74
N ASN A 7 1.66 16.79 26.81
CA ASN A 7 1.71 17.97 27.66
C ASN A 7 1.34 19.24 26.89
N ALA A 8 1.36 19.19 25.55
CA ALA A 8 1.10 20.32 24.70
C ALA A 8 -0.37 20.78 24.77
N ARG A 9 -0.57 22.04 25.13
CA ARG A 9 -1.86 22.72 25.22
C ARG A 9 -1.87 23.89 24.25
N LEU A 10 -3.00 24.12 23.59
CA LEU A 10 -3.25 25.31 22.77
C LEU A 10 -4.10 26.29 23.56
N CYS A 11 -3.65 27.53 23.71
CA CYS A 11 -4.47 28.60 24.28
C CYS A 11 -5.61 28.95 23.32
N LEU A 12 -6.84 29.03 23.83
CA LEU A 12 -8.00 29.37 23.01
C LEU A 12 -8.15 30.88 22.75
N ASP A 13 -7.36 31.71 23.43
CA ASP A 13 -7.45 33.17 23.32
C ASP A 13 -6.35 33.78 22.45
N CYS A 14 -5.16 33.15 22.41
CA CYS A 14 -4.00 33.69 21.70
C CYS A 14 -3.23 32.66 20.85
N ASP A 15 -3.79 31.46 20.65
CA ASP A 15 -3.24 30.38 19.82
C ASP A 15 -1.80 29.95 20.16
N THR A 16 -1.30 30.32 21.34
CA THR A 16 0.03 29.93 21.79
C THR A 16 0.02 28.49 22.26
N VAL A 17 1.06 27.73 21.88
CA VAL A 17 1.29 26.35 22.35
C VAL A 17 2.25 26.36 23.53
N PHE A 18 1.86 25.74 24.64
CA PHE A 18 2.60 25.75 25.91
C PHE A 18 2.39 24.45 26.70
N ASP A 19 3.15 24.23 27.78
CA ASP A 19 3.01 23.07 28.69
C ASP A 19 2.79 23.44 30.16
N GLU A 20 2.81 24.73 30.49
CA GLU A 20 2.55 25.28 31.81
C GLU A 20 1.05 25.22 32.22
N PRO A 21 0.74 25.47 33.52
CA PRO A 21 -0.64 25.55 33.99
C PRO A 21 -1.46 26.71 33.39
N ARG A 22 -0.80 27.82 33.02
CA ARG A 22 -1.42 29.02 32.41
C ARG A 22 -0.64 29.44 31.18
N CYS A 23 -1.33 30.07 30.23
CA CYS A 23 -0.67 30.56 29.02
C CYS A 23 0.37 31.64 29.38
N PRO A 24 1.66 31.45 29.02
CA PRO A 24 2.71 32.43 29.33
C PRO A 24 2.58 33.73 28.51
N SER A 25 1.80 33.74 27.43
CA SER A 25 1.63 34.91 26.57
C SER A 25 0.49 35.84 26.99
N CYS A 26 -0.64 35.29 27.47
CA CYS A 26 -1.83 36.08 27.80
C CYS A 26 -2.37 35.83 29.22
N SER A 27 -1.73 34.95 30.00
CA SER A 27 -2.16 34.54 31.35
C SER A 27 -3.52 33.86 31.43
N SER A 28 -4.10 33.47 30.29
CA SER A 28 -5.39 32.79 30.25
C SER A 28 -5.32 31.35 30.78
N GLU A 29 -6.44 30.90 31.34
CA GLU A 29 -6.68 29.53 31.82
C GLU A 29 -7.50 28.69 30.82
N SER A 30 -8.03 29.29 29.74
CA SER A 30 -8.72 28.56 28.67
C SER A 30 -7.73 27.91 27.71
N TYR A 31 -7.72 26.57 27.68
CA TYR A 31 -6.88 25.80 26.78
C TYR A 31 -7.55 24.54 26.26
N PHE A 32 -7.02 24.01 25.16
CA PHE A 32 -7.38 22.71 24.61
C PHE A 32 -6.15 21.79 24.47
N PRO A 33 -6.21 20.51 24.90
CA PRO A 33 -5.10 19.58 24.78
C PRO A 33 -4.88 19.12 23.32
N LEU A 34 -3.69 19.37 22.77
CA LEU A 34 -3.38 19.08 21.36
C LEU A 34 -3.34 17.58 21.04
N SER A 35 -3.06 16.73 22.01
CA SER A 35 -3.10 15.26 21.87
C SER A 35 -4.46 14.71 21.44
N ARG A 36 -5.55 15.49 21.58
CA ARG A 36 -6.89 15.11 21.11
C ARG A 36 -7.13 15.41 19.63
N TRP A 37 -6.36 16.30 19.02
CA TRP A 37 -6.49 16.66 17.60
C TRP A 37 -5.41 16.01 16.76
N VAL A 38 -4.18 16.04 17.25
CA VAL A 38 -3.03 15.52 16.55
C VAL A 38 -2.72 14.14 17.10
N ARG A 39 -2.67 13.14 16.23
CA ARG A 39 -2.09 11.85 16.59
C ARG A 39 -0.60 11.89 16.29
N PRO A 40 0.26 11.30 17.14
CA PRO A 40 1.66 11.11 16.80
C PRO A 40 1.71 10.45 15.42
N ALA A 41 2.50 11.03 14.51
CA ALA A 41 2.86 10.33 13.30
C ALA A 41 3.62 9.08 13.76
N LEU A 42 2.94 7.93 13.79
CA LEU A 42 3.62 6.64 13.87
C LEU A 42 4.67 6.70 12.77
N ALA A 43 5.94 6.52 13.13
CA ALA A 43 7.08 6.61 12.21
C ALA A 43 6.64 5.98 10.89
N ALA A 44 6.51 6.81 9.84
CA ALA A 44 5.71 6.50 8.67
C ALA A 44 6.02 5.08 8.22
N GLU A 45 5.17 4.12 8.61
CA GLU A 45 5.36 2.74 8.23
C GLU A 45 5.32 2.80 6.71
N PRO A 46 6.41 2.45 6.01
CA PRO A 46 6.46 2.62 4.57
C PRO A 46 5.27 1.84 4.05
N VAL A 47 4.29 2.55 3.49
CA VAL A 47 3.09 1.92 2.94
C VAL A 47 3.60 0.87 1.98
N LYS A 48 3.51 -0.41 2.37
CA LYS A 48 3.99 -1.53 1.56
C LYS A 48 3.01 -1.67 0.41
N VAL A 49 3.17 -0.83 -0.61
CA VAL A 49 2.42 -0.94 -1.86
C VAL A 49 2.75 -2.32 -2.42
N SER A 50 1.78 -3.22 -2.34
CA SER A 50 1.95 -4.63 -2.71
C SER A 50 2.38 -4.72 -4.17
N ARG A 51 3.61 -5.16 -4.42
CA ARG A 51 4.16 -5.39 -5.77
C ARG A 51 3.46 -6.52 -6.54
N LYS A 52 2.39 -7.14 -5.99
CA LYS A 52 1.67 -8.26 -6.63
C LYS A 52 1.04 -7.89 -7.98
N ALA A 53 0.88 -6.60 -8.30
CA ALA A 53 0.39 -6.16 -9.61
C ALA A 53 1.34 -6.42 -10.79
N LYS A 54 2.63 -6.72 -10.58
CA LYS A 54 3.58 -6.96 -11.69
C LYS A 54 3.51 -8.36 -12.32
N LYS A 55 2.89 -9.35 -11.66
CA LYS A 55 2.83 -10.73 -12.21
C LYS A 55 1.65 -10.97 -13.17
N ALA A 56 0.59 -10.16 -13.10
CA ALA A 56 -0.53 -10.28 -14.03
C ALA A 56 -0.18 -9.80 -15.45
N SER A 57 0.80 -8.88 -15.58
CA SER A 57 1.21 -8.33 -16.88
C SER A 57 2.10 -9.27 -17.71
N MET A 58 2.74 -10.26 -17.10
CA MET A 58 3.69 -11.14 -17.81
C MET A 58 3.03 -12.42 -18.37
N VAL A 59 1.81 -12.74 -17.92
CA VAL A 59 1.05 -13.89 -18.44
C VAL A 59 0.42 -13.58 -19.81
N LEU A 60 0.10 -12.31 -20.08
CA LEU A 60 -0.59 -11.91 -21.31
C LEU A 60 0.35 -11.64 -22.51
N LEU A 61 1.67 -11.52 -22.31
CA LEU A 61 2.60 -11.18 -23.41
C LEU A 61 3.65 -12.24 -23.76
N GLY A 62 3.87 -13.28 -22.94
CA GLY A 62 4.93 -14.27 -23.20
C GLY A 62 4.49 -15.74 -23.26
N GLY A 63 3.70 -16.20 -22.29
CA GLY A 63 3.42 -17.64 -22.12
C GLY A 63 2.21 -18.18 -22.89
N GLY A 64 1.17 -17.37 -23.07
CA GLY A 64 -0.12 -17.84 -23.60
C GLY A 64 -0.06 -18.30 -25.05
N ALA A 65 0.61 -17.53 -25.92
CA ALA A 65 0.73 -17.87 -27.34
C ALA A 65 1.63 -19.10 -27.58
N ALA A 66 2.76 -19.20 -26.88
CA ALA A 66 3.65 -20.36 -26.97
C ALA A 66 2.97 -21.65 -26.48
N TYR A 67 2.20 -21.58 -25.38
CA TYR A 67 1.47 -22.74 -24.87
C TYR A 67 0.32 -23.15 -25.78
N ALA A 68 -0.40 -22.19 -26.37
CA ALA A 68 -1.45 -22.46 -27.35
C ALA A 68 -0.89 -23.09 -28.64
N LEU A 69 0.27 -22.59 -29.13
CA LEU A 69 0.94 -23.13 -30.31
C LEU A 69 1.48 -24.55 -30.08
N TRP A 70 2.10 -24.81 -28.92
CA TRP A 70 2.58 -26.15 -28.55
C TRP A 70 1.44 -27.18 -28.46
N LYS A 71 0.28 -26.79 -27.91
CA LYS A 71 -0.87 -27.70 -27.76
C LYS A 71 -1.53 -28.07 -29.09
N LEU A 72 -1.48 -27.19 -30.10
CA LEU A 72 -1.98 -27.46 -31.44
C LEU A 72 -1.05 -28.41 -32.21
N LEU A 73 0.27 -28.24 -32.10
CA LEU A 73 1.24 -29.07 -32.80
C LEU A 73 1.21 -30.54 -32.32
N LYS A 74 0.92 -30.77 -31.03
CA LYS A 74 0.87 -32.13 -30.46
C LYS A 74 -0.37 -32.95 -30.88
N LYS A 75 -1.36 -32.32 -31.55
CA LYS A 75 -2.60 -33.00 -31.96
C LYS A 75 -2.50 -33.68 -33.34
N SER A 76 -1.43 -33.45 -34.11
CA SER A 76 -1.25 -34.07 -35.43
C SER A 76 -0.65 -35.48 -35.39
N ASP A 77 -0.14 -35.96 -34.26
CA ASP A 77 0.55 -37.25 -34.15
C ASP A 77 -0.36 -38.48 -33.92
N SER A 78 -1.68 -38.32 -33.96
CA SER A 78 -2.62 -39.45 -33.86
C SER A 78 -3.36 -39.68 -35.18
N LYS A 79 -2.64 -40.08 -36.23
CA LYS A 79 -3.25 -40.73 -37.40
C LYS A 79 -2.54 -42.07 -37.65
N PRO A 80 -3.12 -43.21 -37.26
CA PRO A 80 -2.48 -44.50 -37.50
C PRO A 80 -2.48 -44.81 -39.01
N PRO A 81 -1.46 -45.54 -39.52
CA PRO A 81 -1.36 -45.89 -40.94
C PRO A 81 -2.47 -46.87 -41.34
N LYS A 82 -3.15 -46.60 -42.46
CA LYS A 82 -4.06 -47.55 -43.12
C LYS A 82 -3.23 -48.70 -43.71
N LYS A 83 -3.60 -49.94 -43.37
CA LYS A 83 -3.18 -51.16 -44.08
C LYS A 83 -3.57 -51.06 -45.55
N SER A 84 -2.59 -51.21 -46.45
CA SER A 84 -2.82 -51.70 -47.81
C SER A 84 -2.29 -53.14 -47.85
N SER A 85 -3.21 -54.08 -47.77
CA SER A 85 -2.99 -55.46 -48.20
C SER A 85 -3.43 -55.49 -49.65
N ASP A 86 -2.48 -55.70 -50.57
CA ASP A 86 -2.80 -56.12 -51.92
C ASP A 86 -2.03 -57.41 -52.22
N GLU A 87 -2.80 -58.27 -52.85
CA GLU A 87 -2.66 -59.67 -53.29
C GLU A 87 -1.40 -59.99 -54.10
#